data_AF-A0A524JP41-F1
#
_entry.id   AF-A0A524JP41-F1
#
_cell.length_a   1.000
_cell.length_b   1.000
_cell.length_c   1.000
_cell.angle_alpha   90.00
_cell.angle_beta   90.00
_cell.angle_gamma   90.00
#
_symmetry.space_group_name_H-M   'P 1'
#
loop_
_entity.id
_entity.type
_entity.pdbx_description
1 polymer ?
#
loop_
_entity_poly.entity_id
_entity_poly.type
_entity_poly.pdbx_seq_one_letter_code
_entity_poly.pdbx_strand_id
1 'polypeptide(L)'
;MSDKCCINVFDDGPLGIEELETLTNSNGEELEVKKRIALCRCGASQTKPFCDGTHKKIGFSSKIEKSESDQENDEGRRAIRVFMNGPYEVSGDIELNINDEMSLSNNDPYYLCRCGASENKPFCDGSHKKINFSDE
;
A
#
# COMPACT_ATOMS: atom_id res chain seq x y z
N MET A 1 -24.67 1.90 8.05
CA MET A 1 -23.56 2.86 8.05
C MET A 1 -22.31 2.01 7.96
N SER A 2 -21.65 2.03 6.81
CA SER A 2 -20.58 1.08 6.50
C SER A 2 -19.25 1.73 6.83
N ASP A 3 -18.80 1.58 8.07
CA ASP A 3 -17.43 1.90 8.50
C ASP A 3 -16.47 0.87 7.89
N LYS A 4 -16.40 0.83 6.56
CA LYS A 4 -15.53 -0.09 5.82
C LYS A 4 -14.24 0.63 5.47
N CYS A 5 -13.13 0.09 5.95
CA CYS A 5 -11.80 0.57 5.57
C CYS A 5 -11.58 0.25 4.11
N CYS A 6 -11.17 1.24 3.34
CA CYS A 6 -10.88 1.08 1.93
C CYS A 6 -9.54 1.72 1.56
N ILE A 7 -8.85 1.12 0.59
CA ILE A 7 -7.61 1.61 0.03
C ILE A 7 -7.88 2.00 -1.41
N ASN A 8 -7.79 3.29 -1.69
CA ASN A 8 -7.88 3.85 -3.03
C ASN A 8 -6.48 3.98 -3.64
N VAL A 9 -6.28 3.28 -4.73
CA VAL A 9 -5.07 3.33 -5.54
C VAL A 9 -5.25 4.39 -6.61
N PHE A 10 -4.35 5.37 -6.63
CA PHE A 10 -4.29 6.40 -7.67
C PHE A 10 -3.16 6.06 -8.67
N ASP A 11 -3.43 6.11 -9.98
CA ASP A 11 -2.46 5.79 -11.05
C ASP A 11 -1.11 6.50 -10.88
N ASP A 12 -1.11 7.83 -10.83
CA ASP A 12 0.10 8.64 -10.65
C ASP A 12 0.30 9.08 -9.19
N GLY A 13 -0.50 8.54 -8.27
CA GLY A 13 -0.65 9.06 -6.92
C GLY A 13 -0.21 8.12 -5.80
N PRO A 14 -0.37 8.57 -4.56
CA PRO A 14 -0.18 7.73 -3.37
C PRO A 14 -1.28 6.67 -3.25
N LEU A 15 -1.18 5.82 -2.23
CA LEU A 15 -2.30 4.99 -1.78
C LEU A 15 -3.09 5.79 -0.74
N GLY A 16 -4.37 6.05 -1.01
CA GLY A 16 -5.27 6.71 -0.05
C GLY A 16 -6.00 5.67 0.78
N ILE A 17 -5.80 5.65 2.09
CA ILE A 17 -6.47 4.72 2.99
C ILE A 17 -7.46 5.50 3.84
N GLU A 18 -8.70 5.00 3.94
CA GLU A 18 -9.75 5.58 4.78
C GLU A 18 -10.12 4.61 5.92
N GLU A 19 -10.30 5.15 7.13
CA GLU A 19 -10.74 4.41 8.33
C GLU A 19 -9.87 3.20 8.70
N LEU A 20 -8.54 3.35 8.62
CA LEU A 20 -7.57 2.34 9.06
C LEU A 20 -7.49 2.25 10.59
N GLU A 21 -7.48 1.03 11.13
CA GLU A 21 -7.41 0.80 12.58
C GLU A 21 -5.97 0.75 13.09
N THR A 22 -5.06 0.12 12.33
CA THR A 22 -3.67 -0.07 12.78
C THR A 22 -2.70 0.12 11.63
N LEU A 23 -1.67 0.95 11.85
CA LEU A 23 -0.54 1.11 10.94
C LEU A 23 0.74 0.85 11.71
N THR A 24 1.50 -0.16 11.31
CA THR A 24 2.75 -0.52 11.98
C THR A 24 3.90 -0.45 10.99
N ASN A 25 5.01 0.15 11.40
CA ASN A 25 6.20 0.17 10.57
C ASN A 25 6.99 -1.16 10.67
N SER A 26 8.11 -1.23 9.98
CA SER A 26 8.97 -2.42 9.94
C SER A 26 9.66 -2.70 11.27
N ASN A 27 9.83 -1.65 12.09
CA ASN A 27 10.41 -1.74 13.43
C ASN A 27 9.39 -2.23 14.47
N GLY A 28 8.12 -2.43 14.09
CA GLY A 28 7.06 -2.78 15.02
C GLY A 28 6.46 -1.58 15.76
N GLU A 29 6.78 -0.35 15.35
CA GLU A 29 6.25 0.87 15.94
C GLU A 29 4.87 1.18 15.34
N GLU A 30 3.87 1.38 16.19
CA GLU A 30 2.54 1.83 15.80
C GLU A 30 2.57 3.32 15.41
N LEU A 31 2.25 3.60 14.15
CA LEU A 31 2.19 4.94 13.59
C LEU A 31 0.81 5.56 13.82
N GLU A 32 0.77 6.88 13.92
CA GLU A 32 -0.49 7.62 14.09
C GLU A 32 -1.41 7.42 12.87
N VAL A 33 -2.47 6.62 13.06
CA VAL A 33 -3.52 6.43 12.05
C VAL A 33 -4.55 7.56 12.14
N LYS A 34 -4.90 8.10 10.97
CA LYS A 34 -5.97 9.11 10.82
C LYS A 34 -7.09 8.49 10.00
N LYS A 35 -8.26 9.13 10.04
CA LYS A 35 -9.39 8.80 9.15
C LYS A 35 -9.01 8.70 7.69
N ARG A 36 -8.00 9.48 7.25
CA ARG A 36 -7.47 9.49 5.89
C ARG A 36 -5.96 9.56 5.94
N ILE A 37 -5.30 8.59 5.31
CA ILE A 37 -3.84 8.48 5.25
C ILE A 37 -3.42 8.36 3.78
N ALA A 38 -2.32 9.01 3.42
CA ALA A 38 -1.72 8.86 2.10
C ALA A 38 -0.35 8.17 2.23
N LEU A 39 -0.24 6.93 1.76
CA LEU A 39 1.02 6.17 1.78
C LEU A 39 1.78 6.36 0.46
N CYS A 40 3.10 6.47 0.56
CA CYS A 40 3.97 6.68 -0.58
C CYS A 40 4.13 5.40 -1.41
N ARG A 41 3.61 5.41 -2.64
CA ARG A 41 3.80 4.30 -3.59
C ARG A 41 5.02 4.45 -4.51
N CYS A 42 5.57 5.68 -4.61
CA CYS A 42 6.59 6.03 -5.60
C CYS A 42 8.03 5.78 -5.15
N GLY A 43 8.25 5.36 -3.89
CA GLY A 43 9.58 5.15 -3.30
C GLY A 43 10.39 6.42 -2.99
N ALA A 44 10.02 7.58 -3.54
CA ALA A 44 10.81 8.81 -3.46
C ALA A 44 10.39 9.81 -2.35
N SER A 45 9.38 9.48 -1.53
CA SER A 45 8.95 10.38 -0.45
C SER A 45 10.07 10.58 0.58
N GLN A 46 10.16 11.79 1.12
CA GLN A 46 11.06 12.10 2.24
C GLN A 46 10.40 11.84 3.61
N THR A 47 9.07 11.71 3.66
CA THR A 47 8.31 11.42 4.88
C THR A 47 7.77 9.99 4.87
N LYS A 48 8.52 9.05 4.28
CA LYS A 48 8.20 7.62 4.26
C LYS A 48 7.83 7.16 5.68
N PRO A 49 6.75 6.38 5.85
CA PRO A 49 5.95 5.71 4.82
C PRO A 49 4.85 6.59 4.17
N PHE A 50 4.69 7.84 4.60
CA PHE A 50 3.68 8.76 4.08
C PHE A 50 4.10 9.44 2.77
N CYS A 51 3.12 9.91 2.01
CA CYS A 51 3.35 10.66 0.79
C CYS A 51 3.48 12.17 1.05
N ASP A 52 4.55 12.78 0.56
CA ASP A 52 4.87 14.22 0.64
C ASP A 52 4.61 15.00 -0.66
N GLY A 53 4.06 14.33 -1.69
CA GLY A 53 3.84 14.91 -3.02
C GLY A 53 5.02 14.77 -3.98
N THR A 54 6.12 14.12 -3.58
CA THR A 54 7.30 13.95 -4.46
C THR A 54 7.00 13.16 -5.74
N HIS A 55 5.99 12.27 -5.73
CA HIS A 55 5.52 11.54 -6.92
C HIS A 55 5.21 12.45 -8.12
N LYS A 56 4.66 13.65 -7.89
CA LYS A 56 4.39 14.63 -8.96
C LYS A 56 5.67 15.24 -9.52
N LYS A 57 6.68 15.45 -8.66
CA LYS A 57 7.96 16.06 -9.04
C LYS A 57 8.80 15.12 -9.91
N ILE A 58 8.75 13.82 -9.62
CA ILE A 58 9.51 12.80 -10.37
C ILE A 58 8.76 12.24 -11.58
N GLY A 59 7.52 12.68 -11.83
CA GLY A 59 6.69 12.17 -12.94
C GLY A 59 6.37 10.68 -12.79
N PHE A 60 6.04 10.25 -11.57
CA PHE A 60 5.75 8.85 -11.29
C PHE A 60 4.50 8.39 -12.07
N SER A 61 4.70 7.47 -13.02
CA SER A 61 3.63 6.85 -13.81
C SER A 61 3.59 5.35 -13.52
N SER A 62 2.40 4.83 -13.24
CA SER A 62 2.22 3.44 -12.87
C SER A 62 0.96 2.86 -13.47
N LYS A 63 1.14 2.03 -14.51
CA LYS A 63 0.06 1.23 -15.08
C LYS A 63 -0.33 0.13 -14.11
N ILE A 64 -1.63 0.00 -13.86
CA ILE A 64 -2.17 -1.00 -12.95
C ILE A 64 -2.43 -2.31 -13.71
N GLU A 65 -1.76 -3.39 -13.31
CA GLU A 65 -1.91 -4.75 -13.84
C GLU A 65 -2.36 -5.69 -12.69
N LYS A 66 -3.00 -6.82 -13.02
CA LYS A 66 -3.68 -7.69 -12.07
C LYS A 66 -2.75 -8.81 -11.57
N SER A 67 -2.69 -9.05 -10.27
CA SER A 67 -2.41 -10.38 -9.71
C SER A 67 -3.28 -10.72 -8.54
N GLU A 68 -3.86 -11.91 -8.57
CA GLU A 68 -4.38 -12.62 -7.41
C GLU A 68 -3.19 -13.22 -6.63
N SER A 69 -3.25 -13.16 -5.30
CA SER A 69 -2.26 -13.77 -4.42
C SER A 69 -3.00 -14.57 -3.37
N ASP A 70 -2.99 -15.90 -3.51
CA ASP A 70 -3.45 -16.85 -2.51
C ASP A 70 -2.35 -17.04 -1.46
N GLN A 71 -2.62 -16.79 -0.16
CA GLN A 71 -2.08 -17.53 1.00
C GLN A 71 -2.87 -17.19 2.29
N GLU A 72 -3.15 -18.23 3.09
CA GLU A 72 -4.07 -18.28 4.25
C GLU A 72 -3.59 -17.61 5.57
N ASN A 73 -4.57 -17.08 6.31
CA ASN A 73 -4.79 -17.04 7.79
C ASN A 73 -4.15 -15.95 8.70
N ASP A 74 -5.01 -15.16 9.41
CA ASP A 74 -5.16 -15.05 10.89
C ASP A 74 -5.88 -13.73 11.30
N GLU A 75 -6.89 -13.86 12.16
CA GLU A 75 -7.80 -12.88 12.80
C GLU A 75 -7.74 -11.36 12.44
N GLY A 76 -8.55 -10.97 11.44
CA GLY A 76 -9.67 -10.04 11.65
C GLY A 76 -9.42 -8.57 12.01
N ARG A 77 -8.18 -8.07 12.04
CA ARG A 77 -7.87 -6.66 12.31
C ARG A 77 -7.39 -5.94 11.06
N ARG A 78 -7.99 -4.78 10.74
CA ARG A 78 -7.62 -3.95 9.59
C ARG A 78 -6.27 -3.27 9.86
N ALA A 79 -5.20 -3.98 9.52
CA ALA A 79 -3.85 -3.57 9.81
C ALA A 79 -3.06 -3.41 8.50
N ILE A 80 -2.28 -2.35 8.41
CA ILE A 80 -1.27 -2.19 7.37
C ILE A 80 0.10 -2.24 8.02
N ARG A 81 0.95 -3.13 7.52
CA ARG A 81 2.34 -3.26 7.94
C ARG A 81 3.28 -2.80 6.83
N VAL A 82 4.25 -1.97 7.18
CA VAL A 82 5.30 -1.54 6.25
C VAL A 82 6.50 -2.47 6.41
N PHE A 83 6.99 -3.11 5.34
CA PHE A 83 8.24 -3.88 5.39
C PHE A 83 9.45 -3.03 5.02
N MET A 84 10.56 -3.19 5.76
CA MET A 84 11.80 -2.45 5.54
C MET A 84 12.35 -2.87 4.19
N ASN A 85 12.66 -1.90 3.32
CA ASN A 85 13.09 -2.14 1.95
C ASN A 85 12.10 -2.98 1.13
N GLY A 86 10.84 -3.06 1.60
CA GLY A 86 9.83 -3.97 1.11
C GLY A 86 8.47 -3.30 0.86
N PRO A 87 7.47 -4.10 0.48
CA PRO A 87 6.12 -3.65 0.17
C PRO A 87 5.30 -3.28 1.42
N TYR A 88 4.09 -2.77 1.19
CA TYR A 88 3.05 -2.68 2.22
C TYR A 88 2.29 -3.99 2.28
N GLU A 89 2.18 -4.59 3.45
CA GLU A 89 1.29 -5.71 3.73
C GLU A 89 -0.02 -5.15 4.27
N VAL A 90 -1.12 -5.51 3.62
CA VAL A 90 -2.46 -5.13 4.03
C VAL A 90 -3.15 -6.39 4.50
N SER A 91 -3.60 -6.42 5.74
CA SER A 91 -4.23 -7.57 6.37
C SER A 91 -5.60 -7.18 6.94
N GLY A 92 -6.57 -8.10 6.83
CA GLY A 92 -7.95 -7.92 7.31
C GLY A 92 -8.93 -7.48 6.23
N ASP A 93 -10.18 -7.22 6.64
CA ASP A 93 -11.28 -6.84 5.74
C ASP A 93 -11.14 -5.37 5.29
N ILE A 94 -10.26 -5.15 4.32
CA ILE A 94 -9.94 -3.84 3.72
C ILE A 94 -10.20 -3.89 2.21
N GLU A 95 -11.15 -3.08 1.74
CA GLU A 95 -11.53 -3.04 0.32
C GLU A 95 -10.52 -2.24 -0.50
N LEU A 96 -9.83 -2.87 -1.45
CA LEU A 96 -8.89 -2.21 -2.35
C LEU A 96 -9.62 -1.71 -3.60
N ASN A 97 -9.81 -0.40 -3.71
CA ASN A 97 -10.34 0.27 -4.88
C ASN A 97 -9.22 0.74 -5.81
N ILE A 98 -9.20 0.22 -7.01
CA ILE A 98 -8.27 0.58 -8.07
C ILE A 98 -9.03 1.39 -9.12
N ASN A 99 -8.70 2.68 -9.24
CA ASN A 99 -9.24 3.60 -10.24
C ASN A 99 -10.78 3.63 -10.36
N ASP A 100 -11.52 3.33 -9.28
CA ASP A 100 -12.99 3.22 -9.26
C ASP A 100 -13.57 2.10 -10.16
N GLU A 101 -12.73 1.41 -10.93
CA GLU A 101 -13.12 0.35 -11.87
C GLU A 101 -13.07 -1.05 -11.23
N MET A 102 -12.32 -1.21 -10.14
CA MET A 102 -12.06 -2.50 -9.53
C MET A 102 -11.99 -2.39 -8.00
N SER A 103 -12.77 -3.21 -7.31
CA SER A 103 -12.75 -3.32 -5.84
C SER A 103 -12.44 -4.76 -5.46
N LEU A 104 -11.29 -5.01 -4.82
CA LEU A 104 -10.97 -6.32 -4.23
C LEU A 104 -11.25 -6.26 -2.74
N SER A 105 -12.12 -7.14 -2.27
CA SER A 105 -12.44 -7.30 -0.85
C SER A 105 -12.16 -8.75 -0.52
N ASN A 106 -10.96 -9.01 0.00
CA ASN A 106 -10.54 -10.36 0.37
C ASN A 106 -10.11 -10.38 1.83
N ASN A 107 -10.28 -11.53 2.49
CA ASN A 107 -9.81 -11.69 3.87
C ASN A 107 -8.31 -12.00 3.92
N ASP A 108 -7.74 -12.46 2.81
CA ASP A 108 -6.33 -12.79 2.70
C ASP A 108 -5.45 -11.54 2.61
N PRO A 109 -4.30 -11.53 3.29
CA PRO A 109 -3.39 -10.40 3.25
C PRO A 109 -2.76 -10.25 1.87
N TYR A 110 -2.68 -9.01 1.38
CA TYR A 110 -2.10 -8.69 0.07
C TYR A 110 -0.98 -7.66 0.18
N TYR A 111 -0.04 -7.70 -0.78
CA TYR A 111 1.16 -6.87 -0.76
C TYR A 111 1.13 -5.79 -1.84
N LEU A 112 1.16 -4.52 -1.44
CA LEU A 112 1.20 -3.37 -2.34
C LEU A 112 2.64 -2.87 -2.54
N CYS A 113 2.98 -2.58 -3.80
CA CYS A 113 4.28 -2.03 -4.18
C CYS A 113 4.52 -0.67 -3.52
N ARG A 114 5.67 -0.53 -2.85
CA ARG A 114 6.13 0.73 -2.26
C ARG A 114 7.29 1.37 -3.02
N CYS A 115 8.03 0.57 -3.77
CA CYS A 115 9.27 0.98 -4.43
C CYS A 115 9.06 1.67 -5.79
N GLY A 116 7.85 1.62 -6.35
CA GLY A 116 7.53 2.20 -7.65
C GLY A 116 8.06 1.44 -8.88
N ALA A 117 8.79 0.34 -8.69
CA ALA A 117 9.40 -0.45 -9.77
C ALA A 117 8.66 -1.74 -10.13
N SER A 118 7.55 -2.06 -9.45
CA SER A 118 6.77 -3.28 -9.77
C SER A 118 6.25 -3.24 -11.20
N GLU A 119 6.31 -4.37 -11.89
CA GLU A 119 5.65 -4.52 -13.19
C GLU A 119 4.15 -4.82 -13.04
N ASN A 120 3.73 -5.21 -11.83
CA ASN A 120 2.37 -5.62 -11.52
C ASN A 120 1.69 -4.69 -10.50
N LYS A 121 1.85 -3.37 -10.68
CA LYS A 121 1.30 -2.37 -9.76
C LYS A 121 -0.23 -2.50 -9.76
N PRO A 122 -0.92 -2.25 -8.64
CA PRO A 122 -0.42 -1.74 -7.37
C PRO A 122 0.27 -2.80 -6.52
N PHE A 123 0.26 -4.06 -6.94
CA PHE A 123 0.81 -5.18 -6.20
C PHE A 123 2.33 -5.25 -6.29
N CYS A 124 2.94 -5.91 -5.31
CA CYS A 124 4.37 -6.15 -5.27
C CYS A 124 4.71 -7.47 -5.99
N ASP A 125 5.56 -7.38 -7.02
CA ASP A 125 6.10 -8.49 -7.81
C ASP A 125 7.52 -8.92 -7.37
N GLY A 126 8.05 -8.30 -6.31
CA GLY A 126 9.44 -8.51 -5.86
C GLY A 126 10.49 -7.60 -6.51
N SER A 127 10.09 -6.67 -7.39
CA SER A 127 11.03 -5.77 -8.07
C SER A 127 11.80 -4.84 -7.12
N HIS A 128 11.30 -4.60 -5.90
CA HIS A 128 12.04 -3.89 -4.84
C HIS A 128 13.41 -4.51 -4.54
N LYS A 129 13.54 -5.84 -4.64
CA LYS A 129 14.84 -6.52 -4.46
C LYS A 129 15.77 -6.28 -5.65
N LYS A 130 15.22 -6.26 -6.87
CA LYS A 130 15.99 -6.05 -8.11
C LYS A 130 16.64 -4.66 -8.14
N ILE A 131 15.89 -3.64 -7.70
CA ILE A 131 16.37 -2.26 -7.72
C ILE A 131 17.11 -1.85 -6.43
N ASN A 132 17.36 -2.78 -5.50
CA ASN A 132 17.94 -2.49 -4.19
C ASN A 132 17.23 -1.31 -3.51
N PHE A 133 15.89 -1.36 -3.49
CA PHE A 133 15.09 -0.31 -2.89
C PHE A 133 15.46 -0.15 -1.41
N SER A 134 15.82 1.07 -1.02
CA SER A 134 16.12 1.42 0.37
C SER A 134 15.22 2.55 0.83
N ASP A 135 14.49 2.33 1.92
CA ASP A 135 13.59 3.33 2.49
C ASP A 135 14.14 4.11 3.69
N GLU A 136 15.42 3.91 3.99
CA GLU A 136 16.22 4.73 4.91
C GLU A 136 16.16 6.24 4.58
#